data_AF-W1Y0S2-F1
#
_entry.id   AF-W1Y0S2-F1
#
_cell.length_a   1.000
_cell.length_b   1.000
_cell.length_c   1.000
_cell.angle_alpha   90.00
_cell.angle_beta   90.00
_cell.angle_gamma   90.00
#
_symmetry.space_group_name_H-M   'P 1'
#
loop_
_entity.id
_entity.type
_entity.pdbx_description
1 polymer ?
#
loop_
_entity_poly.entity_id
_entity_poly.type
_entity_poly.pdbx_seq_one_letter_code
_entity_poly.pdbx_strand_id
1 'polypeptide(L)' 'CSSDLSQGYEMPIGLYRDLAVGVAEGGAETWCDRELYCLKASVGAPPDILGPLGQNWGLPPMDPHIITARAYEP' A
#
# COMPACT_ATOMS: atom_id res chain seq x y z
N CYS A 1 2.10 23.50 -5.67
CA CYS A 1 3.35 24.22 -5.30
C CYS A 1 4.59 23.50 -5.84
N SER A 2 4.89 22.27 -5.40
CA SER A 2 6.07 21.51 -5.90
C SER A 2 5.91 20.95 -7.31
N SER A 3 4.68 20.56 -7.68
CA SER A 3 4.30 20.16 -9.05
C SER A 3 4.47 21.31 -10.03
N ASP A 4 3.98 22.49 -9.64
CA ASP A 4 3.91 23.68 -10.49
C ASP A 4 5.31 24.22 -10.79
N LEU A 5 6.22 24.12 -9.82
CA LEU A 5 7.65 24.41 -10.01
C LEU A 5 8.29 23.45 -11.03
N SER A 6 8.02 22.15 -10.93
CA SER A 6 8.61 21.17 -11.86
C SER A 6 8.15 21.37 -13.31
N GLN A 7 6.91 21.83 -13.51
CA GLN A 7 6.39 22.22 -14.82
C GLN A 7 6.99 23.53 -15.33
N GLY A 8 7.22 24.51 -14.44
CA GLY A 8 7.88 25.78 -14.81
C GLY A 8 9.33 25.62 -15.29
N TYR A 9 10.02 24.55 -14.89
CA TYR A 9 11.36 24.18 -15.37
C TYR A 9 11.34 23.21 -16.57
N GLU A 10 10.18 22.98 -17.19
CA GLU A 10 10.00 22.06 -18.33
C GLU A 10 10.59 20.66 -18.08
N MET A 11 10.52 20.20 -16.82
CA MET A 11 10.99 18.86 -16.48
C MET A 11 10.07 17.82 -17.14
N PRO A 12 10.58 16.90 -17.98
CA PRO A 12 9.75 16.01 -18.79
C PRO A 12 8.92 15.00 -17.98
N ILE A 13 9.26 14.77 -16.72
CA ILE A 13 8.55 13.86 -15.80
C ILE A 13 7.89 14.64 -14.65
N GLY A 14 8.47 15.76 -14.21
CA GLY A 14 8.01 16.50 -13.04
C GLY A 14 8.28 15.76 -11.72
N LEU A 15 7.23 15.45 -10.97
CA LEU A 15 7.32 14.70 -9.71
C LEU A 15 7.10 13.20 -9.93
N TYR A 16 8.09 12.40 -9.55
CA TYR A 16 7.98 10.95 -9.47
C TYR A 16 7.53 10.55 -8.06
N ARG A 17 6.34 9.94 -7.95
CA ARG A 17 5.76 9.55 -6.65
C ARG A 17 5.97 8.07 -6.38
N ASP A 18 6.06 7.74 -5.10
CA ASP A 18 6.04 6.36 -4.61
C ASP A 18 4.68 6.07 -3.94
N LEU A 19 4.14 4.87 -4.17
CA LEU A 19 2.90 4.41 -3.58
C LEU A 19 3.22 3.21 -2.69
N ALA A 20 2.99 3.36 -1.39
CA ALA A 20 3.18 2.29 -0.43
C ALA A 20 2.28 1.08 -0.74
N VAL A 21 2.79 -0.12 -0.47
CA VAL A 21 2.08 -1.39 -0.75
C VAL A 21 0.86 -1.63 0.13
N GLY A 22 0.73 -0.91 1.25
CA GLY A 22 -0.39 -1.05 2.17
C GLY A 22 -0.38 -0.03 3.29
N VAL A 23 -1.38 -0.14 4.16
CA VAL A 23 -1.60 0.76 5.28
C VAL A 23 -1.35 0.07 6.62
N ALA A 24 -0.96 0.84 7.63
CA ALA A 24 -0.72 0.31 8.97
C ALA A 24 -2.04 -0.16 9.62
N GLU A 25 -1.98 -1.23 10.44
CA GLU A 25 -3.14 -1.84 11.09
C GLU A 25 -4.00 -0.89 11.94
N GLY A 26 -3.41 0.19 12.47
CA GLY A 26 -4.08 1.24 13.24
C GLY A 26 -4.22 2.59 12.53
N GLY A 27 -4.07 2.62 11.20
CA GLY A 27 -4.21 3.84 10.41
C GLY A 27 -5.66 4.28 10.24
N ALA A 28 -5.86 5.51 9.73
CA ALA A 28 -7.19 6.03 9.45
C ALA A 28 -7.98 5.15 8.45
N GLU A 29 -7.29 4.51 7.51
CA GLU A 29 -7.89 3.65 6.48
C GLU A 29 -8.44 2.34 7.05
N THR A 30 -7.73 1.67 7.97
CA THR A 30 -8.23 0.47 8.66
C THR A 30 -9.33 0.77 9.67
N TRP A 31 -9.46 2.03 10.13
CA TRP A 31 -10.55 2.46 11.02
C TRP A 31 -11.83 2.80 10.26
N CYS A 32 -11.71 3.39 9.07
CA CYS A 32 -12.85 3.74 8.23
C CYS A 32 -13.47 2.53 7.52
N ASP A 33 -12.68 1.51 7.14
CA ASP A 33 -13.20 0.33 6.45
C ASP A 33 -12.60 -0.98 6.98
N ARG A 34 -12.98 -1.35 8.21
CA ARG A 34 -12.47 -2.57 8.89
C ARG A 34 -12.81 -3.86 8.15
N GLU A 35 -13.86 -3.90 7.33
CA GLU A 35 -14.29 -5.12 6.64
C GLU A 35 -13.43 -5.41 5.41
N LEU A 36 -12.81 -4.40 4.80
CA LEU A 36 -11.94 -4.55 3.63
C LEU A 36 -10.60 -5.24 3.95
N TYR A 37 -10.13 -5.17 5.20
CA TYR A 37 -8.80 -5.65 5.61
C TYR A 37 -8.88 -6.90 6.50
N CYS A 38 -8.09 -7.92 6.16
CA CYS A 38 -7.93 -9.12 6.97
C CYS A 38 -7.02 -8.87 8.19
N LEU A 39 -7.55 -8.27 9.26
CA LEU A 39 -6.79 -7.89 10.47
C LEU A 39 -6.12 -9.06 11.24
N LYS A 40 -6.43 -10.31 10.91
CA LYS A 40 -5.77 -11.50 11.50
C LYS A 40 -4.59 -12.01 10.68
N ALA A 41 -4.34 -11.42 9.52
CA ALA A 41 -3.22 -11.74 8.64
C ALA A 41 -2.31 -10.52 8.51
N SER A 42 -1.04 -10.76 8.22
CA SER A 42 -0.07 -9.69 7.95
C SER A 42 0.68 -9.99 6.67
N VAL A 43 0.85 -8.97 5.84
CA VAL A 43 1.67 -9.01 4.63
C VAL A 43 3.14 -9.10 5.03
N GLY A 44 3.90 -9.84 4.24
CA GLY A 44 5.32 -10.03 4.41
C GLY A 44 5.93 -10.69 3.17
N ALA A 45 7.14 -11.20 3.32
CA ALA A 45 7.85 -11.94 2.28
C ALA A 45 8.35 -13.29 2.83
N PRO A 46 8.31 -14.36 2.03
CA PRO A 46 8.88 -15.65 2.42
C PRO A 46 10.40 -15.58 2.57
N PRO A 47 11.03 -16.56 3.25
CA PRO A 47 12.49 -16.63 3.38
C PRO A 47 13.22 -16.61 2.03
N ASP A 48 14.26 -15.80 1.94
CA ASP A 48 15.14 -15.71 0.77
C ASP A 48 16.63 -15.86 1.17
N ILE A 49 17.53 -15.90 0.18
CA ILE A 49 18.96 -16.15 0.39
C ILE A 49 19.63 -15.02 1.22
N LEU A 50 19.16 -13.78 1.11
CA LEU A 50 19.69 -12.61 1.81
C LEU A 50 18.94 -12.36 3.14
N GLY A 51 17.72 -12.87 3.26
CA GLY A 51 16.81 -12.79 4.39
C GLY A 51 16.29 -14.19 4.76
N PRO A 52 17.12 -15.03 5.39
CA PRO A 52 16.81 -16.45 5.64
C PRO A 52 15.63 -16.70 6.59
N LEU A 53 15.12 -15.65 7.24
CA LEU A 53 13.96 -15.71 8.14
C LEU A 53 12.68 -15.14 7.49
N GLY A 54 12.77 -14.60 6.28
CA GLY A 54 11.68 -13.85 5.65
C GLY A 54 11.43 -12.51 6.32
N GLN A 55 10.33 -11.87 5.95
CA GLN A 55 9.93 -10.56 6.48
C GLN A 55 8.45 -10.57 6.84
N ASN A 56 8.11 -9.90 7.93
CA ASN A 56 6.73 -9.56 8.28
C ASN A 56 6.65 -8.04 8.38
N TRP A 57 5.79 -7.42 7.56
CA TRP A 57 5.69 -5.97 7.45
C TRP A 57 4.56 -5.37 8.31
N GLY A 58 3.77 -6.19 9.00
CA GLY A 58 2.73 -5.69 9.91
C GLY A 58 1.57 -4.97 9.21
N LEU A 59 1.41 -5.17 7.90
CA LEU A 59 0.34 -4.56 7.11
C LEU A 59 -0.80 -5.57 6.97
N PRO A 60 -2.05 -5.26 7.35
CA PRO A 60 -3.16 -6.17 7.09
C PRO A 60 -3.46 -6.21 5.58
N PRO A 61 -3.51 -7.40 4.95
CA PRO A 61 -3.83 -7.48 3.53
C PRO A 61 -5.29 -7.12 3.27
N MET A 62 -5.55 -6.48 2.13
CA MET A 62 -6.91 -6.35 1.60
C MET A 62 -7.46 -7.73 1.20
N ASP A 63 -8.74 -7.98 1.44
CA ASP A 63 -9.37 -9.23 1.02
C ASP A 63 -9.63 -9.22 -0.51
N PRO A 64 -9.03 -10.14 -1.28
CA PRO A 64 -9.19 -10.17 -2.74
C PRO A 64 -10.64 -10.42 -3.18
N HIS A 65 -11.47 -11.07 -2.36
CA HIS A 65 -12.88 -11.30 -2.67
C HIS A 65 -13.70 -10.02 -2.55
N ILE A 66 -13.37 -9.17 -1.57
CA ILE A 66 -14.08 -7.89 -1.35
C ILE A 66 -13.72 -6.89 -2.44
N ILE A 67 -12.43 -6.81 -2.83
CA ILE A 67 -12.00 -5.98 -3.97
C ILE A 67 -12.76 -6.36 -5.24
N THR A 68 -12.92 -7.66 -5.52
CA THR A 68 -13.63 -8.13 -6.70
C THR A 68 -15.14 -7.83 -6.60
N ALA A 69 -15.72 -8.00 -5.41
CA ALA A 69 -17.14 -7.71 -5.16
C ALA A 69 -17.49 -6.22 -5.28
N ARG A 70 -16.54 -5.33 -4.96
CA ARG A 70 -16.67 -3.87 -5.11
C ARG A 70 -16.23 -3.35 -6.49
N ALA A 71 -16.05 -4.23 -7.48
CA ALA A 71 -15.64 -3.86 -8.84
C ALA A 71 -14.33 -3.05 -8.90
N TYR A 72 -13.33 -3.41 -8.07
CA TYR A 72 -12.03 -2.74 -7.94
C TYR A 72 -12.08 -1.34 -7.32
N GLU A 73 -13.23 -0.93 -6.78
CA GLU A 73 -13.35 0.23 -5.92
C GLU A 73 -13.00 -0.23 -4.48
N PRO A 74 -11.93 0.31 -3.85
CA PRO A 74 -11.56 -0.06 -2.49
C PRO A 74 -12.62 0.35 -1.49
#